data_AF-A0A958KAF1-F1
#
_entry.id   AF-A0A958KAF1-F1
#
_cell.length_a   1.000
_cell.length_b   1.000
_cell.length_c   1.000
_cell.angle_alpha   90.00
_cell.angle_beta   90.00
_cell.angle_gamma   90.00
#
_symmetry.space_group_name_H-M   'P 1'
#
loop_
_entity.id
_entity.type
_entity.pdbx_description
1 polymer ?
#
loop_
_entity_poly.entity_id
_entity_poly.type
_entity_poly.pdbx_seq_one_letter_code
_entity_poly.pdbx_strand_id
1 'polypeptide(L)' 'MAGNVSDVGDSDFESQVLNSDIPVLVDFWAPWCGPCKSIAPVIEELASEFGGNVKFVKLNVDDNLKNPTDYDVR' A
#
# COMPACT_ATOMS: atom_id res chain seq x y z
N MET A 1 -2.99 16.65 -6.93
CA MET A 1 -4.08 15.72 -7.24
C MET A 1 -3.98 14.63 -6.19
N ALA A 2 -4.90 14.61 -5.23
CA ALA A 2 -4.85 13.67 -4.11
C ALA A 2 -5.14 12.27 -4.68
N GLY A 3 -4.08 11.46 -4.81
CA GLY A 3 -4.13 10.16 -5.48
C GLY A 3 -4.98 9.16 -4.69
N ASN A 4 -5.57 8.20 -5.43
CA ASN A 4 -6.40 7.13 -4.89
C ASN A 4 -5.61 6.05 -4.12
N VAL A 5 -4.50 6.43 -3.48
CA VAL A 5 -3.61 5.57 -2.69
C VAL A 5 -3.62 6.06 -1.25
N SER A 6 -4.14 5.26 -0.32
CA SER A 6 -4.22 5.63 1.11
C SER A 6 -3.10 5.00 1.93
N ASP A 7 -2.60 5.71 2.94
CA ASP A 7 -1.71 5.14 3.94
C ASP A 7 -2.47 4.18 4.87
N VAL A 8 -1.84 3.04 5.18
CA VAL A 8 -2.31 2.07 6.18
C VAL A 8 -1.15 1.67 7.10
N GLY A 9 -1.48 1.26 8.31
CA GLY A 9 -0.53 0.76 9.29
C GLY A 9 -1.03 -0.49 10.00
N ASP A 10 -0.22 -0.99 10.93
CA ASP A 10 -0.50 -2.24 11.66
C ASP A 10 -1.85 -2.19 12.42
N SER A 11 -2.31 -1.01 12.83
CA SER A 11 -3.53 -0.82 13.63
C SER A 11 -4.83 -0.87 12.82
N ASP A 12 -4.79 -0.55 11.53
CA ASP A 12 -5.97 -0.48 10.67
C ASP A 12 -5.92 -1.43 9.47
N PHE A 13 -4.80 -2.12 9.25
CA PHE A 13 -4.60 -3.07 8.15
C PHE A 13 -5.72 -4.12 8.05
N GLU A 14 -6.16 -4.70 9.15
CA GLU A 14 -7.24 -5.69 9.12
C GLU A 14 -8.53 -5.10 8.54
N SER A 15 -8.93 -3.92 9.00
CA SER A 15 -10.12 -3.23 8.53
C SER A 15 -9.99 -2.69 7.09
N GLN A 16 -8.80 -2.21 6.72
CA GLN A 16 -8.57 -1.52 5.45
C GLN A 16 -8.17 -2.48 4.32
N VAL A 17 -7.55 -3.61 4.64
CA VAL A 17 -6.97 -4.56 3.67
C VAL A 17 -7.69 -5.91 3.74
N LEU A 18 -7.72 -6.57 4.91
CA LEU A 18 -8.21 -7.94 5.02
C LEU A 18 -9.73 -8.06 4.91
N ASN A 19 -10.45 -7.08 5.45
CA ASN A 19 -11.91 -7.01 5.41
C ASN A 19 -12.44 -6.18 4.22
N SER A 20 -11.62 -5.95 3.19
CA SER A 20 -12.06 -5.20 2.01
C SER A 20 -12.95 -6.03 1.09
N ASP A 21 -14.05 -5.43 0.62
CA ASP A 21 -14.96 -6.06 -0.35
C ASP A 21 -14.36 -6.17 -1.78
N ILE A 22 -13.26 -5.46 -2.03
CA ILE A 22 -12.56 -5.42 -3.31
C ILE A 22 -11.09 -5.83 -3.13
N PRO A 23 -10.41 -6.32 -4.18
CA PRO A 23 -8.98 -6.60 -4.12
C PRO A 23 -8.18 -5.37 -3.69
N VAL A 24 -7.15 -5.59 -2.86
CA VAL A 24 -6.29 -4.54 -2.34
C VAL A 24 -4.84 -4.78 -2.77
N LEU A 25 -4.24 -3.79 -3.42
CA LEU A 25 -2.80 -3.73 -3.64
C LEU A 25 -2.16 -2.98 -2.48
N VAL A 26 -1.21 -3.61 -1.82
CA VAL A 26 -0.41 -3.02 -0.73
C VAL A 26 1.00 -2.76 -1.22
N ASP A 27 1.40 -1.50 -1.30
CA ASP A 27 2.78 -1.08 -1.52
C ASP A 27 3.53 -1.04 -0.19
N PHE A 28 4.32 -2.08 0.09
CA PHE A 28 5.25 -2.10 1.22
C PHE A 28 6.50 -1.30 0.83
N TRP A 29 6.68 -0.14 1.45
CA TRP A 29 7.71 0.80 1.04
C TRP A 29 8.53 1.32 2.23
N ALA A 30 9.63 1.99 1.93
CA ALA A 30 10.45 2.70 2.92
C ALA A 30 11.05 3.98 2.30
N PRO A 31 11.34 5.03 3.09
CA PRO A 31 11.95 6.27 2.62
C PRO A 31 13.36 6.06 2.04
N TRP A 32 14.06 5.00 2.45
CA TRP A 32 15.38 4.63 1.94
C TRP A 32 15.32 3.66 0.75
N CYS A 33 14.14 3.15 0.39
CA CYS A 33 13.97 2.26 -0.75
C CYS A 33 13.96 3.04 -2.07
N GLY A 34 15.11 3.08 -2.75
CA GLY A 34 15.25 3.68 -4.09
C GLY A 34 14.26 3.11 -5.12
N PRO A 35 14.17 1.78 -5.31
CA PRO A 35 13.21 1.17 -6.24
C PRO A 35 11.74 1.52 -5.96
N CYS A 36 11.34 1.56 -4.69
CA CYS A 36 9.96 1.90 -4.30
C CYS A 36 9.59 3.33 -4.74
N LYS A 37 10.53 4.28 -4.62
CA LYS A 37 10.30 5.66 -5.11
C LYS A 37 10.11 5.73 -6.62
N SER A 38 10.79 4.87 -7.38
CA SER A 38 10.65 4.83 -8.83
C SER A 38 9.32 4.24 -9.28
N ILE A 39 8.75 3.28 -8.54
CA ILE A 39 7.48 2.62 -8.90
C ILE A 39 6.23 3.35 -8.38
N ALA A 40 6.36 4.13 -7.31
CA ALA A 40 5.27 4.93 -6.74
C ALA A 40 4.41 5.70 -7.78
N PRO A 41 4.97 6.46 -8.74
CA PRO A 41 4.15 7.17 -9.74
C PRO A 41 3.35 6.22 -10.66
N VAL A 42 3.88 5.01 -10.94
CA VAL A 42 3.17 3.99 -11.71
C VAL A 42 1.99 3.45 -10.90
N ILE A 43 2.16 3.24 -9.59
CA ILE A 43 1.08 2.81 -8.71
C ILE A 43 -0.03 3.86 -8.64
N GLU A 44 0.32 5.15 -8.57
CA GLU A 44 -0.66 6.25 -8.58
C GLU A 44 -1.45 6.35 -9.89
N GLU A 45 -0.80 6.10 -11.03
CA GLU A 45 -1.44 6.03 -12.34
C GLU A 45 -2.43 4.85 -12.40
N LEU A 46 -2.00 3.65 -11.98
CA LEU A 46 -2.86 2.46 -11.90
C LEU A 46 -4.05 2.68 -10.95
N ALA A 47 -3.83 3.33 -9.81
CA ALA A 47 -4.90 3.66 -8.87
C ALA A 47 -5.97 4.59 -9.47
N SER A 48 -5.59 5.39 -10.47
CA SER A 48 -6.52 6.24 -11.22
C SER A 48 -7.24 5.46 -12.32
N GLU A 49 -6.55 4.57 -13.02
CA GLU A 49 -7.12 3.76 -14.12
C GLU A 49 -8.08 2.68 -13.64
N PHE A 50 -7.77 2.00 -12.54
CA PHE A 50 -8.58 0.88 -12.05
C PHE A 50 -9.91 1.31 -11.41
N GLY A 51 -10.13 2.61 -11.25
CA GLY A 51 -11.47 3.20 -11.08
C GLY A 51 -12.30 2.63 -9.93
N GLY A 52 -11.65 2.20 -8.84
CA GLY A 52 -12.32 1.61 -7.67
C GLY A 52 -12.59 0.11 -7.73
N ASN A 53 -12.18 -0.58 -8.80
CA ASN A 53 -12.21 -2.05 -8.86
C ASN A 53 -11.10 -2.70 -8.01
N VAL A 54 -10.04 -1.94 -7.72
CA VAL A 54 -8.93 -2.32 -6.86
C VAL A 54 -8.67 -1.15 -5.92
N LYS A 55 -8.49 -1.44 -4.65
CA LYS A 55 -8.04 -0.47 -3.65
C LYS A 55 -6.52 -0.45 -3.62
N PHE A 56 -5.94 0.74 -3.58
CA PHE A 56 -4.49 0.90 -3.50
C PHE A 56 -4.15 1.52 -2.15
N VAL A 57 -3.22 0.89 -1.44
CA VAL A 57 -2.73 1.38 -0.16
C VAL A 57 -1.21 1.28 -0.09
N LYS A 58 -0.59 2.06 0.78
CA LYS A 58 0.84 1.99 1.06
C LYS A 58 1.09 1.83 2.55
N LEU A 59 2.10 1.04 2.90
CA LEU A 59 2.50 0.75 4.28
C LEU A 59 4.01 0.99 4.41
N ASN A 60 4.40 1.93 5.27
CA ASN A 60 5.80 2.18 5.56
C ASN A 60 6.32 1.12 6.53
N VAL A 61 7.31 0.33 6.09
CA VAL A 61 7.89 -0.76 6.90
C VAL A 61 8.75 -0.26 8.08
N ASP A 62 9.21 0.99 8.04
CA ASP A 62 9.95 1.58 9.16
C ASP A 62 9.02 1.85 10.36
N ASP A 63 7.76 2.20 10.08
CA ASP A 63 6.76 2.55 11.10
C ASP A 63 5.90 1.35 11.54
N ASN A 64 5.93 0.25 10.77
CA ASN A 64 5.05 -0.90 10.90
C ASN A 64 5.87 -2.19 10.81
N LEU A 65 6.06 -2.88 11.93
CA LEU A 65 6.95 -4.04 12.00
C LEU A 65 6.18 -5.36 11.88
N LYS A 66 4.89 -5.38 12.24
CA LYS A 66 4.11 -6.61 12.28
C LYS A 66 3.82 -7.09 10.87
N ASN A 67 3.18 -6.25 10.06
CA ASN A 67 2.69 -6.65 8.75
C ASN A 67 3.79 -7.08 7.77
N PRO A 68 4.92 -6.35 7.62
CA PRO A 68 6.01 -6.81 6.77
C PRO A 68 6.55 -8.18 7.20
N THR A 69 6.63 -8.43 8.51
CA THR A 69 7.07 -9.72 9.05
C THR A 69 6.07 -10.84 8.77
N ASP A 70 4.78 -10.61 9.03
CA ASP A 70 3.71 -11.59 8.84
C ASP A 70 3.59 -12.05 7.38
N TYR A 71 3.91 -11.17 6.43
CA TYR A 71 3.88 -11.43 4.98
C TYR A 71 5.26 -11.67 4.34
N ASP A 72 6.31 -11.81 5.14
CA ASP A 72 7.69 -12.07 4.73
C ASP A 72 8.28 -11.07 3.70
N VAL A 73 7.96 -9.79 3.87
CA VAL A 73 8.54 -8.68 3.10
C VAL A 73 9.90 -8.30 3.71
N ARG A 74 10.98 -8.40 2.92
CA ARG A 74 12.37 -8.24 3.37
C ARG A 74 13.18 -7.30 2.49
#